data_AF-A0A7X0GTU6-F1
#
_entry.id   AF-A0A7X0GTU6-F1
#
_cell.length_a   1.000
_cell.length_b   1.000
_cell.length_c   1.000
_cell.angle_alpha   90.00
_cell.angle_beta   90.00
_cell.angle_gamma   90.00
#
_symmetry.space_group_name_H-M   'P 1'
#
loop_
_entity.id
_entity.type
_entity.pdbx_description
1 polymer ?
#
loop_
_entity_poly.entity_id
_entity_poly.type
_entity_poly.pdbx_seq_one_letter_code
_entity_poly.pdbx_strand_id
1 'polypeptide(L)'
;MSMQPREPGEIPVETVRVARAAFPKGSLAIRVRDELGVLGKDRYKIRAGVEGTISQGVRACGLRRSRYRGLGKTSLLHQLTGAAINLIRISAWLSDKPHARTRTSPLAALRPAA
;
A
#
# COMPACT_ATOMS: atom_id res chain seq x y z
N MET A 1 -6.89 0.30 -5.30
CA MET A 1 -5.72 -0.37 -5.88
C MET A 1 -4.50 0.15 -5.15
N SER A 2 -4.06 -0.56 -4.11
CA SER A 2 -2.78 -0.28 -3.45
C SER A 2 -1.89 -1.44 -3.84
N MET A 3 -0.72 -1.18 -4.44
CA MET A 3 0.28 -2.24 -4.49
C MET A 3 0.68 -2.53 -3.04
N GLN A 4 1.21 -3.69 -2.72
CA GLN A 4 1.87 -3.86 -1.42
C GLN A 4 3.36 -3.65 -1.62
N PRO A 5 4.10 -3.25 -0.57
CA PRO A 5 5.52 -3.49 -0.60
C PRO A 5 5.62 -5.00 -0.50
N ARG A 6 5.77 -5.63 -1.65
CA ARG A 6 6.16 -7.02 -1.68
C ARG A 6 7.47 -7.07 -0.91
N GLU A 7 7.67 -8.10 -0.08
CA GLU A 7 9.03 -8.47 0.26
C GLU A 7 9.81 -8.45 -1.06
N PRO A 8 10.95 -7.74 -1.15
CA PRO A 8 11.86 -7.95 -2.24
C PRO A 8 11.99 -9.46 -2.29
N GLY A 9 11.42 -10.07 -3.33
CA GLY A 9 11.82 -11.43 -3.61
C GLY A 9 13.33 -11.36 -3.70
N GLU A 10 14.01 -12.34 -3.14
CA GLU A 10 15.40 -12.56 -3.53
C GLU A 10 15.43 -12.45 -5.05
N ILE A 11 16.24 -11.50 -5.53
CA ILE A 11 16.31 -11.25 -6.94
C ILE A 11 16.79 -12.58 -7.52
N PRO A 12 16.01 -13.23 -8.42
CA PRO A 12 16.39 -14.53 -8.93
C PRO A 12 17.82 -14.46 -9.44
N VAL A 13 18.63 -15.45 -9.12
CA VAL A 13 20.08 -15.47 -9.43
C VAL A 13 20.31 -15.14 -10.91
N GLU A 14 19.44 -15.64 -11.77
CA GLU A 14 19.39 -15.36 -13.21
C GLU A 14 19.29 -13.86 -13.54
N THR A 15 18.43 -13.13 -12.84
CA THR A 15 18.24 -11.68 -13.05
C THR A 15 19.45 -10.89 -12.59
N VAL A 16 20.06 -11.27 -11.46
CA VAL A 16 21.31 -10.66 -10.98
C VAL A 16 22.42 -10.88 -12.01
N ARG A 17 22.54 -12.10 -12.54
CA ARG A 17 23.53 -12.48 -13.55
C ARG A 17 23.37 -11.67 -14.84
N VAL A 18 22.16 -11.62 -15.39
CA VAL A 18 21.86 -10.86 -16.61
C VAL A 18 22.09 -9.36 -16.39
N ALA A 19 21.64 -8.81 -15.25
CA ALA A 19 21.83 -7.39 -14.95
C ALA A 19 23.32 -7.01 -14.81
N ARG A 20 24.15 -7.85 -14.17
CA ARG A 20 25.59 -7.63 -14.06
C ARG A 20 26.32 -7.80 -15.39
N ALA A 21 25.88 -8.71 -16.24
CA ALA A 21 26.42 -8.87 -17.59
C ALA A 21 26.05 -7.69 -18.52
N ALA A 22 24.81 -7.22 -18.45
CA ALA A 22 24.32 -6.09 -19.24
C ALA A 22 24.88 -4.74 -18.79
N PHE A 23 25.15 -4.59 -17.48
CA PHE A 23 25.73 -3.37 -16.89
C PHE A 23 27.00 -3.70 -16.08
N PRO A 24 28.16 -3.92 -16.73
CA PRO A 24 29.39 -4.37 -16.07
C PRO A 24 29.92 -3.40 -15.01
N LYS A 25 29.68 -2.09 -15.19
CA LYS A 25 30.04 -1.02 -14.24
C LYS A 25 28.92 -0.69 -13.25
N GLY A 26 27.82 -1.45 -13.27
CA GLY A 26 26.58 -1.17 -12.56
C GLY A 26 25.75 -0.06 -13.22
N SER A 27 24.52 0.11 -12.72
CA SER A 27 23.63 1.22 -13.08
C SER A 27 23.14 1.94 -11.82
N LEU A 28 22.65 3.17 -11.97
CA LEU A 28 22.07 3.92 -10.84
C LEU A 28 20.95 3.14 -10.16
N ALA A 29 20.10 2.47 -10.94
CA ALA A 29 19.00 1.67 -10.41
C ALA A 29 19.47 0.49 -9.54
N ILE A 30 20.58 -0.17 -9.91
CA ILE A 30 21.17 -1.26 -9.11
C ILE A 30 21.72 -0.70 -7.79
N ARG A 31 22.48 0.40 -7.82
CA ARG A 31 23.01 1.03 -6.60
C ARG A 31 21.91 1.53 -5.67
N VAL A 32 20.90 2.21 -6.21
CA VAL A 32 19.73 2.67 -5.44
C VAL A 32 18.98 1.49 -4.82
N ARG A 33 18.89 0.35 -5.52
CA ARG A 33 18.26 -0.87 -5.01
C ARG A 33 19.05 -1.47 -3.84
N ASP A 34 20.37 -1.56 -3.97
CA ASP A 34 21.24 -2.16 -2.96
C ASP A 34 21.31 -1.30 -1.70
N GLU A 35 21.39 0.01 -1.85
CA GLU A 35 21.45 0.98 -0.74
C GLU A 35 20.08 1.22 -0.07
N LEU A 36 19.02 1.41 -0.86
CA LEU A 36 17.72 1.89 -0.37
C LEU A 36 16.61 0.81 -0.40
N GLY A 37 16.93 -0.42 -0.82
CA GLY A 37 15.96 -1.49 -1.01
C GLY A 37 15.14 -1.84 0.23
N VAL A 38 15.69 -1.63 1.43
CA VAL A 38 15.01 -1.83 2.72
C VAL A 38 14.18 -0.59 3.10
N LEU A 39 14.74 0.62 2.93
CA LEU A 39 14.06 1.90 3.24
C LEU A 39 12.77 2.10 2.42
N GLY A 40 12.73 1.56 1.20
CA GLY A 40 11.52 1.54 0.38
C GLY A 40 10.36 0.80 1.04
N LYS A 41 10.61 -0.28 1.80
CA LYS A 41 9.55 -1.11 2.41
C LYS A 41 8.79 -0.34 3.48
N ASP A 42 9.52 0.30 4.40
CA ASP A 42 8.88 0.93 5.57
C ASP A 42 8.12 2.19 5.17
N ARG A 43 8.67 2.98 4.25
CA ARG A 43 7.94 4.10 3.64
C ARG A 43 6.69 3.64 2.93
N TYR A 44 6.75 2.50 2.26
CA TYR A 44 5.60 1.95 1.57
C TYR A 44 4.55 1.44 2.56
N LYS A 45 4.93 0.75 3.66
CA LYS A 45 3.99 0.29 4.70
C LYS A 45 3.16 1.45 5.25
N ILE A 46 3.81 2.57 5.55
CA ILE A 46 3.15 3.80 6.00
C ILE A 46 2.14 4.28 4.96
N ARG A 47 2.56 4.38 3.69
CA ARG A 47 1.71 4.81 2.59
C ARG A 47 0.51 3.87 2.36
N ALA A 48 0.73 2.56 2.42
CA ALA A 48 -0.32 1.56 2.29
C ALA A 48 -1.38 1.71 3.41
N GLY A 49 -0.96 2.05 4.64
CA GLY A 49 -1.86 2.37 5.74
C GLY A 49 -2.72 3.61 5.48
N VAL A 50 -2.14 4.68 4.92
CA VAL A 50 -2.86 5.89 4.50
C VAL A 50 -3.87 5.57 3.40
N GLU A 51 -3.43 4.87 2.35
CA GLU A 51 -4.28 4.46 1.22
C GLU A 51 -5.43 3.56 1.68
N GLY A 52 -5.17 2.62 2.59
CA GLY A 52 -6.18 1.76 3.21
C GLY A 52 -7.25 2.56 3.95
N THR A 53 -6.84 3.59 4.69
CA THR A 53 -7.74 4.49 5.44
C THR A 53 -8.63 5.32 4.51
N ILE A 54 -8.04 5.95 3.47
CA ILE A 54 -8.80 6.67 2.44
C ILE A 54 -9.80 5.74 1.77
N SER A 55 -9.36 4.52 1.45
CA SER A 55 -10.18 3.54 0.78
C SER A 55 -11.38 3.07 1.65
N GLN A 56 -11.19 2.96 2.96
CA GLN A 56 -12.25 2.69 3.93
C GLN A 56 -13.24 3.86 4.00
N GLY A 57 -12.74 5.10 4.11
CA GLY A 57 -13.59 6.29 4.12
C GLY A 57 -14.46 6.44 2.88
N VAL A 58 -13.90 6.14 1.69
CA VAL A 58 -14.66 6.19 0.43
C VAL A 58 -15.72 5.10 0.34
N ARG A 59 -15.38 3.85 0.69
CA ARG A 59 -16.28 2.70 0.48
C ARG A 59 -17.34 2.54 1.57
N ALA A 60 -16.98 2.80 2.84
CA ALA A 60 -17.86 2.53 3.97
C ALA A 60 -18.52 3.80 4.53
N CYS A 61 -17.82 4.94 4.47
CA CYS A 61 -18.28 6.17 5.13
C CYS A 61 -18.73 7.27 4.14
N GLY A 62 -18.75 6.99 2.83
CA GLY A 62 -19.28 7.90 1.83
C GLY A 62 -18.49 9.21 1.67
N LEU A 63 -17.16 9.18 1.89
CA LEU A 63 -16.27 10.36 1.86
C LEU A 63 -16.40 11.22 0.58
N ARG A 64 -16.84 10.63 -0.55
CA ARG A 64 -17.06 11.34 -1.83
C ARG A 64 -18.38 12.12 -1.92
N ARG A 65 -19.27 12.01 -0.93
CA ARG A 65 -20.59 12.66 -0.95
C ARG A 65 -20.62 14.07 -0.37
N SER A 66 -19.48 14.60 0.12
CA SER A 66 -19.41 16.01 0.51
C SER A 66 -19.61 16.90 -0.71
N ARG A 67 -20.70 17.67 -0.75
CA ARG A 67 -20.86 18.71 -1.76
C ARG A 67 -19.96 19.88 -1.36
N TYR A 68 -19.21 20.45 -2.31
CA TYR A 68 -18.35 21.64 -2.13
C TYR A 68 -19.16 22.91 -1.82
N ARG A 69 -19.96 22.91 -0.75
CA ARG A 69 -20.71 24.06 -0.23
C ARG A 69 -20.32 24.29 1.23
N GLY A 70 -19.21 25.01 1.41
CA GLY A 70 -18.71 25.46 2.71
C GLY A 70 -17.64 24.57 3.32
N LEU A 71 -16.53 25.20 3.75
CA LEU A 71 -15.39 24.54 4.39
C LEU A 71 -15.78 23.94 5.76
N GLY A 72 -16.63 24.61 6.54
CA GLY A 72 -17.06 24.12 7.86
C GLY A 72 -17.83 22.80 7.79
N LYS A 73 -18.78 22.66 6.85
CA LYS A 73 -19.53 21.41 6.63
C LYS A 73 -18.60 20.27 6.20
N THR A 74 -17.63 20.57 5.35
CA THR A 74 -16.63 19.60 4.90
C THR A 74 -15.71 19.15 6.03
N SER A 75 -15.26 20.09 6.88
CA SER A 75 -14.44 19.79 8.06
C SER A 75 -15.18 18.88 9.05
N LEU A 76 -16.45 19.19 9.35
CA LEU A 76 -17.27 18.36 10.23
C LEU A 76 -17.45 16.94 9.66
N LEU A 77 -17.74 16.79 8.36
CA LEU A 77 -17.85 15.49 7.72
C LEU A 77 -16.54 14.68 7.84
N HIS A 78 -15.38 15.32 7.66
CA HIS A 78 -14.09 14.64 7.80
C HIS A 78 -13.84 14.16 9.23
N GLN A 79 -14.14 14.98 10.24
CA GLN A 79 -14.02 14.59 11.65
C GLN A 79 -14.94 13.41 11.98
N LEU A 80 -16.20 13.47 11.57
CA LEU A 80 -17.17 12.38 11.77
C LEU A 80 -16.77 11.11 11.02
N THR A 81 -16.22 11.24 9.81
CA THR A 81 -15.72 10.10 9.02
C THR A 81 -14.51 9.45 9.71
N GLY A 82 -13.59 10.25 10.26
CA GLY A 82 -12.47 9.76 11.05
C GLY A 82 -12.94 9.00 12.30
N ALA A 83 -13.89 9.56 13.03
CA ALA A 83 -14.49 8.91 14.20
C ALA A 83 -15.17 7.58 13.82
N ALA A 84 -15.95 7.56 12.75
CA ALA A 84 -16.61 6.34 12.25
C ALA A 84 -15.59 5.26 11.87
N ILE A 85 -14.50 5.62 11.18
CA ILE A 85 -13.42 4.68 10.83
C ILE A 85 -12.79 4.08 12.10
N ASN A 86 -12.54 4.90 13.12
CA ASN A 86 -11.96 4.44 14.38
C ASN A 86 -12.90 3.46 15.10
N LEU A 87 -14.20 3.77 15.18
CA LEU A 87 -15.20 2.87 15.78
C LEU A 87 -15.32 1.54 15.02
N ILE A 88 -15.28 1.57 13.68
CA ILE A 88 -15.28 0.36 12.85
C ILE A 88 -14.04 -0.49 13.13
N ARG A 89 -12.86 0.14 13.31
CA ARG A 89 -11.62 -0.59 13.62
C ARG A 89 -11.62 -1.17 15.03
N ILE A 90 -12.09 -0.42 16.02
CA ILE A 90 -12.22 -0.90 17.41
C ILE A 90 -13.18 -2.08 17.46
N SER A 91 -14.35 -1.99 16.82
CA SER A 91 -15.31 -3.10 16.78
C SER A 91 -14.74 -4.34 16.06
N ALA A 92 -13.99 -4.15 14.98
CA ALA A 92 -13.30 -5.25 14.30
C ALA A 92 -12.22 -5.90 15.17
N TRP A 93 -11.44 -5.10 15.90
CA TRP A 93 -10.41 -5.57 16.83
C TRP A 93 -11.01 -6.35 17.99
N LEU A 94 -12.07 -5.82 18.61
CA LEU A 94 -12.79 -6.51 19.69
C LEU A 94 -13.47 -7.82 19.25
N SER A 95 -13.72 -7.98 17.95
CA SER A 95 -14.35 -9.17 17.37
C SER A 95 -13.35 -10.15 16.75
N ASP A 96 -12.03 -9.92 16.92
CA ASP A 96 -10.94 -10.67 16.27
C ASP A 96 -11.13 -10.83 14.75
N LYS A 97 -11.78 -9.84 14.10
CA LYS A 97 -11.97 -9.89 12.66
C LYS A 97 -10.61 -9.72 11.98
N PRO A 98 -10.21 -10.68 11.12
CA PRO A 98 -8.93 -10.57 10.44
C PRO A 98 -8.93 -9.33 9.54
N HIS A 99 -7.79 -8.65 9.49
CA HIS A 99 -7.61 -7.51 8.60
C HIS A 99 -7.84 -7.95 7.14
N ALA A 100 -8.57 -7.12 6.39
CA ALA A 100 -8.86 -7.40 5.00
C ALA A 100 -7.57 -7.67 4.22
N ARG A 101 -7.45 -8.87 3.64
CA ARG A 101 -6.30 -9.24 2.82
C ARG A 101 -6.34 -8.46 1.50
N THR A 102 -5.17 -8.02 1.04
CA THR A 102 -5.03 -7.45 -0.30
C THR A 102 -5.43 -8.50 -1.33
N ARG A 103 -6.39 -8.15 -2.20
CA ARG A 103 -6.79 -8.99 -3.32
C ARG A 103 -5.60 -9.18 -4.26
N THR A 104 -5.18 -10.41 -4.47
CA THR A 104 -4.23 -10.76 -5.53
C THR A 104 -4.94 -10.70 -6.88
N SER A 105 -4.34 -10.02 -7.87
CA SER A 105 -4.88 -10.01 -9.22
C SER A 105 -4.57 -11.35 -9.92
N PRO A 106 -5.38 -11.78 -10.90
CA PRO A 106 -5.08 -12.98 -11.69
C PRO A 106 -3.71 -12.92 -12.37
N LEU A 107 -3.30 -11.73 -12.81
CA LEU A 107 -1.97 -11.48 -13.38
C LEU A 107 -0.83 -11.80 -12.40
N ALA A 108 -1.05 -11.58 -11.09
CA ALA A 108 -0.05 -11.91 -10.08
C ALA A 108 0.17 -13.43 -9.91
N ALA A 109 -0.81 -14.26 -10.33
CA ALA A 109 -0.68 -15.71 -10.32
C ALA A 109 0.20 -16.25 -11.45
N LEU A 110 0.43 -15.46 -12.50
CA LEU A 110 1.32 -15.80 -13.62
C LEU A 110 2.80 -15.51 -13.32
N ARG A 111 3.16 -15.21 -12.07
CA ARG A 111 4.57 -15.00 -11.71
C ARG A 111 5.33 -16.32 -11.85
N PRO A 112 6.50 -16.33 -12.50
CA PRO A 112 7.39 -17.48 -12.49
C PRO A 112 7.76 -17.82 -11.04
N ALA A 113 7.76 -19.12 -10.72
CA ALA A 113 8.30 -19.62 -9.47
C ALA A 113 9.79 -19.24 -9.42
N ALA A 114 10.21 -18.69 -8.28
CA ALA A 114 11.61 -18.33 -8.03
C ALA A 114 12.42 -19.57 -7.69
#